data_AF-A0A968RMW8-F1
#
_entry.id   AF-A0A968RMW8-F1
#
_cell.length_a   1.000
_cell.length_b   1.000
_cell.length_c   1.000
_cell.angle_alpha   90.00
_cell.angle_beta   90.00
_cell.angle_gamma   90.00
#
_symmetry.space_group_name_H-M   'P 1'
#
loop_
_entity.id
_entity.type
_entity.pdbx_description
1 polymer ?
#
loop_
_entity_poly.entity_id
_entity_poly.type
_entity_poly.pdbx_seq_one_letter_code
_entity_poly.pdbx_strand_id
1 'polypeptide(L)'
;MKTQLMELMEQLTLIREQLRELKAVKCAMYHEKMKLDVASNLFVSNANPDALFERTGFCSLAIRKQRLACAHTSARYLLRAALSLLNVQDTQNTSLYHTWEQELNRLEDTIHSTDHQKGDLEKEYAILWNNGQVEEAQNLTLQIAALEKIHSNCVEQIDQLRYNILHQIEDVILNQGFTK
;
A
#
# COMPACT_ATOMS: atom_id res chain seq x y z
N MET A 1 27.42 -1.24 26.49
CA MET A 1 27.03 -2.39 25.63
C MET A 1 25.75 -3.08 26.09
N LYS A 2 25.64 -3.59 27.33
CA LYS A 2 24.43 -4.32 27.79
C LYS A 2 23.12 -3.50 27.71
N THR A 3 23.18 -2.20 27.97
CA THR A 3 22.02 -1.28 27.90
C THR A 3 21.52 -1.06 26.47
N GLN A 4 22.43 -0.92 25.50
CA GLN A 4 22.08 -0.65 24.10
C GLN A 4 21.45 -1.85 23.41
N LEU A 5 21.89 -3.07 23.77
CA LEU A 5 21.28 -4.31 23.27
C LEU A 5 19.83 -4.47 23.80
N MET A 6 19.62 -4.18 25.07
CA MET A 6 18.30 -4.24 25.70
C MET A 6 17.33 -3.24 25.08
N GLU A 7 17.79 -2.01 24.83
CA GLU A 7 17.00 -0.97 24.17
C GLU A 7 16.56 -1.37 22.76
N LEU A 8 17.45 -1.95 21.95
CA LEU A 8 17.05 -2.41 20.61
C LEU A 8 16.05 -3.58 20.67
N MET A 9 16.13 -4.47 21.65
CA MET A 9 15.16 -5.56 21.79
C MET A 9 13.78 -5.05 22.19
N GLU A 10 13.71 -4.02 23.04
CA GLU A 10 12.46 -3.34 23.36
C GLU A 10 11.86 -2.67 22.11
N GLN A 11 12.69 -2.00 21.30
CA GLN A 11 12.27 -1.41 20.03
C GLN A 11 11.77 -2.47 19.04
N LEU A 12 12.47 -3.61 18.92
CA LEU A 12 12.09 -4.71 18.05
C LEU A 12 10.78 -5.37 18.50
N THR A 13 10.56 -5.47 19.81
CA THR A 13 9.30 -5.97 20.38
C THR A 13 8.14 -5.00 20.11
N LEU A 14 8.36 -3.69 20.28
CA LEU A 14 7.35 -2.68 20.01
C LEU A 14 6.94 -2.68 18.53
N ILE A 15 7.91 -2.70 17.62
CA ILE A 15 7.63 -2.67 16.18
C ILE A 15 6.93 -3.95 15.72
N ARG A 16 7.25 -5.11 16.31
CA ARG A 16 6.52 -6.38 16.07
C ARG A 16 5.02 -6.21 16.30
N GLU A 17 4.64 -5.67 17.45
CA GLU A 17 3.21 -5.47 17.76
C GLU A 17 2.57 -4.46 16.80
N GLN A 18 3.27 -3.40 16.42
CA GLN A 18 2.77 -2.45 15.43
C GLN A 18 2.58 -3.08 14.04
N LEU A 19 3.49 -3.96 13.61
CA LEU A 19 3.37 -4.67 12.34
C LEU A 19 2.19 -5.66 12.31
N ARG A 20 1.84 -6.27 13.44
CA ARG A 20 0.68 -7.17 13.56
C ARG A 20 -0.64 -6.46 13.27
N GLU A 21 -0.74 -5.19 13.63
CA GLU A 21 -1.94 -4.36 13.40
C GLU A 21 -2.09 -3.88 11.95
N LEU A 22 -1.03 -3.99 11.13
CA LEU A 22 -1.08 -3.59 9.73
C LEU A 22 -1.91 -4.57 8.89
N LYS A 23 -2.59 -4.03 7.89
CA LYS A 23 -3.54 -4.77 7.07
C LYS A 23 -3.24 -4.57 5.59
N ALA A 24 -3.09 -5.67 4.86
CA ALA A 24 -3.16 -5.69 3.42
C ALA A 24 -4.62 -5.86 2.98
N VAL A 25 -5.17 -4.88 2.28
CA VAL A 25 -6.56 -4.93 1.79
C VAL A 25 -6.62 -4.52 0.32
N LYS A 26 -7.31 -5.36 -0.45
CA LYS A 26 -7.63 -5.14 -1.86
C LYS A 26 -8.75 -4.12 -1.96
N CYS A 27 -8.40 -2.83 -1.95
CA CYS A 27 -9.39 -1.77 -2.11
C CYS A 27 -9.72 -1.46 -3.57
N ALA A 28 -9.06 -2.10 -4.54
CA ALA A 28 -9.18 -1.81 -5.96
C ALA A 28 -8.98 -0.31 -6.30
N MET A 29 -8.23 0.40 -5.45
CA MET A 29 -8.05 1.86 -5.51
C MET A 29 -9.38 2.60 -5.70
N TYR A 30 -10.39 2.21 -4.91
CA TYR A 30 -11.74 2.77 -4.99
C TYR A 30 -11.78 4.31 -4.81
N HIS A 31 -10.79 4.89 -4.13
CA HIS A 31 -10.67 6.34 -3.96
C HIS A 31 -10.44 7.10 -5.28
N GLU A 32 -10.00 6.42 -6.34
CA GLU A 32 -9.87 6.96 -7.70
C GLU A 32 -11.19 7.00 -8.48
N LYS A 33 -12.22 6.28 -8.02
CA LYS A 33 -13.49 6.14 -8.74
C LYS A 33 -14.25 7.47 -8.81
N MET A 34 -14.74 7.82 -9.99
CA MET A 34 -15.57 9.00 -10.22
C MET A 34 -17.01 8.76 -9.71
N LYS A 35 -17.64 9.79 -9.14
CA LYS A 35 -19.02 9.72 -8.65
C LYS A 35 -20.01 9.77 -9.82
N LEU A 36 -20.94 8.82 -9.84
CA LEU A 36 -22.04 8.77 -10.79
C LEU A 36 -23.32 9.26 -10.10
N ASP A 37 -24.03 10.19 -10.72
CA ASP A 37 -25.40 10.54 -10.33
C ASP A 37 -26.36 9.48 -10.87
N VAL A 38 -27.07 8.82 -9.96
CA VAL A 38 -27.99 7.72 -10.28
C VAL A 38 -29.20 8.19 -11.08
N ALA A 39 -29.65 9.44 -10.87
CA ALA A 39 -30.85 9.95 -11.53
C ALA A 39 -30.59 10.24 -13.02
N SER A 40 -29.45 10.86 -13.32
CA SER A 40 -29.05 11.22 -14.69
C SER A 40 -28.23 10.15 -15.40
N ASN A 41 -27.65 9.21 -14.64
CA ASN A 41 -26.67 8.24 -15.14
C ASN A 41 -25.42 8.92 -15.75
N LEU A 42 -25.08 10.10 -15.24
CA LEU A 42 -23.92 10.89 -15.66
C LEU A 42 -22.95 11.10 -14.49
N PHE A 43 -21.68 11.29 -14.81
CA PHE A 43 -20.67 11.63 -13.81
C PHE A 43 -20.87 13.04 -13.28
N VAL A 44 -20.75 13.19 -11.95
CA VAL A 44 -20.95 14.45 -11.24
C VAL A 44 -19.79 15.39 -11.55
N SER A 45 -20.08 16.53 -12.18
CA SER A 45 -19.08 17.55 -12.48
C SER A 45 -18.56 18.22 -11.21
N ASN A 46 -17.26 18.53 -11.20
CA ASN A 46 -16.64 19.30 -10.13
C ASN A 46 -16.77 20.80 -10.44
N ALA A 47 -17.05 21.62 -9.43
CA ALA A 47 -17.01 23.08 -9.56
C ALA A 47 -15.59 23.59 -9.87
N ASN A 48 -14.56 22.83 -9.52
CA ASN A 48 -13.19 23.12 -9.90
C ASN A 48 -12.93 22.69 -11.37
N PRO A 49 -12.60 23.63 -12.28
CA PRO A 49 -12.34 23.32 -13.68
C PRO A 49 -11.14 22.37 -13.89
N ASP A 50 -10.17 22.34 -12.97
CA ASP A 50 -9.01 21.46 -13.09
C ASP A 50 -9.36 19.99 -12.78
N ALA A 51 -10.40 19.77 -11.96
CA ALA A 51 -10.79 18.44 -11.50
C ALA A 51 -11.83 17.77 -12.40
N LEU A 52 -12.58 18.51 -13.24
CA LEU A 52 -13.68 18.10 -14.14
C LEU A 52 -14.83 17.30 -13.49
N PHE A 53 -14.54 16.26 -12.70
CA PHE A 53 -15.48 15.37 -12.04
C PHE A 53 -15.17 15.20 -10.55
N GLU A 54 -16.19 14.86 -9.76
CA GLU A 54 -16.01 14.50 -8.36
C GLU A 54 -15.54 13.05 -8.21
N ARG A 55 -14.51 12.83 -7.38
CA ARG A 55 -14.07 11.49 -6.95
C ARG A 55 -14.80 11.04 -5.69
N THR A 56 -14.83 9.73 -5.48
CA THR A 56 -15.34 9.12 -4.23
C THR A 56 -14.55 9.61 -3.00
N GLY A 57 -13.25 9.84 -3.16
CA GLY A 57 -12.39 10.42 -2.13
C GLY A 57 -11.62 9.37 -1.32
N PHE A 58 -10.66 9.84 -0.52
CA PHE A 58 -9.74 8.99 0.23
C PHE A 58 -10.39 8.34 1.46
N CYS A 59 -9.88 7.16 1.82
CA CYS A 59 -10.12 6.57 3.13
C CYS A 59 -9.70 7.52 4.26
N SER A 60 -10.38 7.42 5.41
CA SER A 60 -10.02 8.17 6.61
C SER A 60 -8.55 7.95 7.00
N LEU A 61 -7.95 8.94 7.65
CA LEU A 61 -6.55 8.85 8.08
C LEU A 61 -6.31 7.63 8.99
N ALA A 62 -7.27 7.30 9.86
CA ALA A 62 -7.20 6.13 10.73
C ALA A 62 -7.10 4.82 9.93
N ILE A 63 -7.90 4.68 8.87
CA ILE A 63 -7.82 3.51 7.97
C ILE A 63 -6.47 3.53 7.25
N ARG A 64 -6.08 4.66 6.65
CA ARG A 64 -4.84 4.76 5.85
C ARG A 64 -3.61 4.37 6.66
N LYS A 65 -3.51 4.77 7.93
CA LYS A 65 -2.41 4.40 8.83
C LYS A 65 -2.22 2.89 9.03
N GLN A 66 -3.21 2.07 8.71
CA GLN A 66 -3.13 0.60 8.81
C GLN A 66 -3.01 -0.09 7.45
N ARG A 67 -3.30 0.59 6.32
CA ARG A 67 -3.33 -0.04 4.99
C ARG A 67 -1.95 -0.02 4.35
N LEU A 68 -1.35 -1.19 4.16
CA LEU A 68 -0.03 -1.31 3.53
C LEU A 68 -0.03 -1.01 2.03
N ALA A 69 -1.09 -1.41 1.33
CA ALA A 69 -1.16 -1.34 -0.13
C ALA A 69 -1.78 -0.05 -0.68
N CYS A 70 -1.91 1.00 0.13
CA CYS A 70 -2.46 2.29 -0.33
C CYS A 70 -1.30 3.23 -0.70
N ALA A 71 -1.33 3.89 -1.86
CA ALA A 71 -0.31 4.88 -2.22
C ALA A 71 -0.18 5.98 -1.15
N HIS A 72 -1.30 6.37 -0.55
CA HIS A 72 -1.45 7.45 0.43
C HIS A 72 -1.22 7.03 1.91
N THR A 73 -0.57 5.89 2.15
CA THR A 73 -0.30 5.39 3.50
C THR A 73 1.06 5.84 4.03
N SER A 74 1.14 5.99 5.36
CA SER A 74 2.42 6.09 6.08
C SER A 74 2.81 4.76 6.73
N ALA A 75 1.98 3.71 6.65
CA ALA A 75 2.16 2.45 7.37
C ALA A 75 3.46 1.73 7.00
N ARG A 76 3.92 1.89 5.75
CA ARG A 76 5.12 1.21 5.25
C ARG A 76 6.43 1.69 5.90
N TYR A 77 6.43 2.85 6.54
CA TYR A 77 7.55 3.30 7.38
C TYR A 77 7.88 2.26 8.46
N LEU A 78 6.88 1.58 9.02
CA LEU A 78 7.09 0.56 10.04
C LEU A 78 7.83 -0.67 9.48
N LEU A 79 7.61 -1.04 8.22
CA LEU A 79 8.38 -2.12 7.58
C LEU A 79 9.85 -1.71 7.42
N ARG A 80 10.13 -0.47 6.99
CA ARG A 80 11.50 0.05 6.86
C ARG A 80 12.23 0.12 8.19
N ALA A 81 11.56 0.62 9.22
CA ALA A 81 12.11 0.68 10.55
C ALA A 81 12.41 -0.73 11.10
N ALA A 82 11.55 -1.71 10.83
CA ALA A 82 11.79 -3.10 11.21
C ALA A 82 13.01 -3.70 10.50
N LEU A 83 13.13 -3.50 9.18
CA LEU A 83 14.29 -3.94 8.41
C LEU A 83 15.59 -3.31 8.94
N SER A 84 15.55 -2.02 9.28
CA SER A 84 16.70 -1.32 9.86
C SER A 84 17.11 -1.91 11.22
N LEU A 85 16.15 -2.20 12.10
CA LEU A 85 16.42 -2.83 13.40
C LEU A 85 16.95 -4.26 13.26
N LEU A 86 16.36 -5.07 12.36
CA LEU A 86 16.84 -6.41 12.04
C LEU A 86 18.28 -6.38 11.54
N ASN A 87 18.62 -5.43 10.65
CA ASN A 87 19.97 -5.31 10.11
C ASN A 87 21.04 -4.98 11.17
N VAL A 88 20.66 -4.30 12.25
CA VAL A 88 21.55 -4.04 13.39
C VAL A 88 21.66 -5.29 14.30
N GLN A 89 20.58 -6.04 14.45
CA GLN A 89 20.49 -7.17 15.41
C GLN A 89 20.96 -8.51 14.86
N ASP A 90 20.86 -8.69 13.55
CA ASP A 90 21.17 -9.93 12.85
C ASP A 90 22.01 -9.63 11.60
N THR A 91 23.28 -9.33 11.85
CA THR A 91 24.22 -8.94 10.80
C THR A 91 24.51 -10.06 9.81
N GLN A 92 24.23 -11.32 10.16
CA GLN A 92 24.42 -12.49 9.29
C GLN A 92 23.42 -12.49 8.13
N ASN A 93 22.26 -11.87 8.30
CA ASN A 93 21.18 -11.82 7.31
C ASN A 93 21.06 -10.46 6.60
N THR A 94 22.10 -9.62 6.64
CA THR A 94 22.12 -8.29 6.01
C THR A 94 21.69 -8.30 4.54
N SER A 95 22.14 -9.28 3.76
CA SER A 95 21.79 -9.40 2.33
C SER A 95 20.29 -9.66 2.12
N LEU A 96 19.68 -10.50 2.96
CA LEU A 96 18.24 -10.78 2.95
C LEU A 96 17.43 -9.51 3.21
N TYR A 97 17.82 -8.73 4.21
CA TYR A 97 17.11 -7.49 4.56
C TYR A 97 17.23 -6.44 3.47
N HIS A 98 18.38 -6.36 2.80
CA HIS A 98 18.52 -5.51 1.63
C HIS A 98 17.61 -5.96 0.47
N THR A 99 17.50 -7.26 0.20
CA THR A 99 16.55 -7.78 -0.79
C THR A 99 15.10 -7.42 -0.44
N TRP A 100 14.70 -7.54 0.83
CA TRP A 100 13.38 -7.14 1.30
C TRP A 100 13.12 -5.64 1.18
N GLU A 101 14.12 -4.80 1.42
CA GLU A 101 14.02 -3.36 1.22
C GLU A 101 13.84 -3.00 -0.27
N GLN A 102 14.61 -3.63 -1.16
CA GLN A 102 14.46 -3.45 -2.60
C GLN A 102 13.05 -3.88 -3.08
N GLU A 103 12.55 -4.99 -2.56
CA GLU A 103 11.20 -5.47 -2.86
C GLU A 103 10.14 -4.49 -2.35
N LEU A 104 10.31 -3.93 -1.15
CA LEU A 104 9.43 -2.89 -0.63
C LEU A 104 9.42 -1.66 -1.54
N ASN A 105 10.58 -1.16 -1.97
CA ASN A 105 10.69 -0.02 -2.89
C ASN A 105 9.93 -0.29 -4.20
N ARG A 106 10.17 -1.45 -4.80
CA ARG A 106 9.51 -1.85 -6.05
C ARG A 106 7.99 -1.91 -5.91
N LEU A 107 7.49 -2.46 -4.79
CA LEU A 107 6.06 -2.50 -4.49
C LEU A 107 5.47 -1.11 -4.30
N GLU A 108 6.16 -0.20 -3.60
CA GLU A 108 5.74 1.19 -3.43
C GLU A 108 5.60 1.92 -4.76
N ASP A 109 6.63 1.83 -5.61
CA ASP A 109 6.64 2.45 -6.93
C ASP A 109 5.51 1.91 -7.80
N THR A 110 5.29 0.59 -7.77
CA THR A 110 4.21 -0.06 -8.52
C THR A 110 2.84 0.40 -8.03
N ILE A 111 2.62 0.44 -6.70
CA ILE A 111 1.36 0.89 -6.11
C ILE A 111 1.10 2.35 -6.50
N HIS A 112 2.08 3.23 -6.38
CA HIS A 112 1.94 4.65 -6.71
C HIS A 112 1.66 4.86 -8.20
N SER A 113 2.42 4.22 -9.09
CA SER A 113 2.20 4.31 -10.53
C SER A 113 0.82 3.80 -10.95
N THR A 114 0.40 2.65 -10.39
CA THR A 114 -0.92 2.05 -10.67
C THR A 114 -2.06 2.97 -10.20
N ASP A 115 -1.91 3.62 -9.06
CA ASP A 115 -2.87 4.57 -8.49
C ASP A 115 -3.12 5.77 -9.42
N HIS A 116 -2.04 6.41 -9.89
CA HIS A 116 -2.14 7.51 -10.86
C HIS A 116 -2.75 7.07 -12.18
N GLN A 117 -2.26 5.97 -12.77
CA GLN A 117 -2.77 5.46 -14.04
C GLN A 117 -4.27 5.15 -13.97
N LYS A 118 -4.75 4.58 -12.86
CA LYS A 118 -6.18 4.34 -12.69
C LYS A 118 -6.95 5.64 -12.57
N GLY A 119 -6.43 6.62 -11.81
CA GLY A 119 -7.02 7.94 -11.70
C GLY A 119 -7.20 8.65 -13.04
N ASP A 120 -6.23 8.50 -13.95
CA ASP A 120 -6.29 9.05 -15.31
C ASP A 120 -7.32 8.32 -16.16
N LEU A 121 -7.33 6.98 -16.16
CA LEU A 121 -8.31 6.18 -16.91
C LEU A 121 -9.75 6.37 -16.42
N GLU A 122 -9.96 6.50 -15.10
CA GLU A 122 -11.28 6.80 -14.52
C GLU A 122 -11.77 8.20 -14.94
N LYS A 123 -10.86 9.16 -15.07
CA LYS A 123 -11.18 10.50 -15.57
C LYS A 123 -11.55 10.45 -17.05
N GLU A 124 -10.77 9.76 -17.87
CA GLU A 124 -11.06 9.60 -19.30
C GLU A 124 -12.37 8.85 -19.54
N TYR A 125 -12.62 7.80 -18.76
CA TYR A 125 -13.89 7.07 -18.76
C TYR A 125 -15.08 8.00 -18.52
N ALA A 126 -14.99 8.86 -17.50
CA ALA A 126 -16.05 9.81 -17.19
C ALA A 126 -16.28 10.85 -18.30
N ILE A 127 -15.21 11.33 -18.96
CA ILE A 127 -15.30 12.23 -20.11
C ILE A 127 -16.05 11.57 -21.26
N LEU A 128 -15.61 10.38 -21.68
CA LEU A 128 -16.19 9.66 -22.81
C LEU A 128 -17.66 9.30 -22.55
N TRP A 129 -17.96 8.82 -21.33
CA TRP A 129 -19.31 8.48 -20.92
C TRP A 129 -20.26 9.67 -20.98
N ASN A 130 -19.89 10.81 -20.39
CA ASN A 130 -20.73 12.01 -20.42
C ASN A 130 -20.89 12.61 -21.81
N ASN A 131 -19.94 12.37 -22.72
CA ASN A 131 -20.03 12.78 -24.13
C ASN A 131 -20.81 11.80 -25.01
N GLY A 132 -21.35 10.71 -24.45
CA GLY A 132 -22.11 9.69 -25.19
C GLY A 132 -21.25 8.70 -25.98
N GLN A 133 -19.93 8.69 -25.78
CA GLN A 133 -18.97 7.78 -26.41
C GLN A 133 -18.86 6.47 -25.60
N VAL A 134 -19.99 5.77 -25.50
CA VAL A 134 -20.15 4.64 -24.57
C VAL A 134 -19.26 3.46 -24.93
N GLU A 135 -19.07 3.17 -26.21
CA GLU A 135 -18.25 2.05 -26.67
C GLU A 135 -16.77 2.28 -26.33
N GLU A 136 -16.26 3.48 -26.59
CA GLU A 136 -14.90 3.88 -26.23
C GLU A 136 -14.70 3.89 -24.71
N ALA A 137 -15.67 4.40 -23.95
CA ALA A 137 -15.64 4.34 -22.49
C ALA A 137 -15.58 2.88 -22.01
N GLN A 138 -16.38 1.98 -22.57
CA GLN A 138 -16.36 0.56 -22.21
C GLN A 138 -15.01 -0.10 -22.47
N ASN A 139 -14.27 0.30 -23.50
CA ASN A 139 -12.93 -0.21 -23.78
C ASN A 139 -11.92 0.13 -22.65
N LEU A 140 -12.11 1.24 -21.94
CA LEU A 140 -11.26 1.60 -20.80
C LEU A 140 -11.49 0.71 -19.57
N THR A 141 -12.66 0.07 -19.44
CA THR A 141 -12.97 -0.77 -18.27
C THR A 141 -12.04 -1.98 -18.15
N LEU A 142 -11.60 -2.54 -19.28
CA LEU A 142 -10.63 -3.64 -19.31
C LEU A 142 -9.25 -3.19 -18.79
N GLN A 143 -8.83 -1.97 -19.14
CA GLN A 143 -7.56 -1.41 -18.67
C GLN A 143 -7.62 -1.10 -17.17
N ILE A 144 -8.72 -0.51 -16.70
CA ILE A 144 -8.95 -0.28 -15.27
C ILE A 144 -8.93 -1.61 -14.49
N ALA A 145 -9.64 -2.63 -14.98
CA ALA A 145 -9.64 -3.96 -14.36
C ALA A 145 -8.23 -4.60 -14.32
N ALA A 146 -7.41 -4.36 -15.35
CA ALA A 146 -6.02 -4.82 -15.36
C ALA A 146 -5.18 -4.13 -14.27
N LEU A 147 -5.35 -2.82 -14.08
CA LEU A 147 -4.69 -2.08 -12.99
C LEU A 147 -5.16 -2.54 -11.60
N GLU A 148 -6.45 -2.82 -11.43
CA GLU A 148 -6.98 -3.39 -10.18
C GLU A 148 -6.39 -4.78 -9.86
N LYS A 149 -6.13 -5.58 -10.89
CA LYS A 149 -5.43 -6.86 -10.76
C LYS A 149 -3.96 -6.68 -10.37
N ILE A 150 -3.26 -5.71 -10.96
CA ILE A 150 -1.89 -5.34 -10.58
C ILE A 150 -1.85 -4.91 -9.11
N HIS A 151 -2.76 -4.03 -8.69
CA HIS A 151 -2.88 -3.59 -7.30
C HIS A 151 -3.15 -4.78 -6.36
N SER A 152 -4.07 -5.68 -6.73
CA SER A 152 -4.38 -6.87 -5.94
C SER A 152 -3.16 -7.78 -5.74
N ASN A 153 -2.32 -7.92 -6.77
CA ASN A 153 -1.07 -8.66 -6.70
C ASN A 153 -0.05 -7.98 -5.77
N CYS A 154 0.06 -6.65 -5.84
CA CYS A 154 0.89 -5.88 -4.90
C CYS A 154 0.40 -6.02 -3.44
N VAL A 155 -0.92 -6.08 -3.22
CA VAL A 155 -1.51 -6.31 -1.88
C VAL A 155 -1.05 -7.65 -1.31
N GLU A 156 -1.07 -8.70 -2.13
CA GLU A 156 -0.62 -10.04 -1.71
C GLU A 156 0.88 -10.06 -1.40
N GLN A 157 1.70 -9.48 -2.29
CA GLN A 157 3.15 -9.44 -2.11
C GLN A 157 3.58 -8.63 -0.89
N ILE A 158 2.94 -7.48 -0.62
CA ILE A 158 3.30 -6.67 0.54
C ILE A 158 2.84 -7.32 1.86
N ASP A 159 1.75 -8.09 1.85
CA ASP A 159 1.36 -8.86 3.03
C ASP A 159 2.34 -10.00 3.30
N GLN A 160 2.78 -10.69 2.24
CA GLN A 160 3.80 -11.73 2.36
C GLN A 160 5.13 -11.15 2.88
N LEU A 161 5.53 -9.98 2.39
CA LEU A 161 6.72 -9.28 2.89
C LEU A 161 6.58 -8.91 4.37
N ARG A 162 5.41 -8.37 4.77
CA ARG A 162 5.11 -8.11 6.18
C ARG A 162 5.22 -9.37 7.03
N TYR A 163 4.64 -10.48 6.57
CA TYR A 163 4.70 -11.76 7.26
C TYR A 163 6.14 -12.25 7.44
N ASN A 164 6.96 -12.20 6.39
CA ASN A 164 8.36 -12.61 6.43
C ASN A 164 9.18 -11.78 7.43
N ILE A 165 9.00 -10.45 7.42
CA ILE A 165 9.65 -9.55 8.36
C ILE A 165 9.22 -9.86 9.80
N LEU A 166 7.91 -10.09 10.02
CA LEU A 166 7.38 -10.43 11.34
C LEU A 166 7.97 -11.73 11.88
N HIS A 167 8.05 -12.77 11.04
CA HIS A 167 8.65 -14.05 11.41
C HIS A 167 10.13 -13.91 11.76
N GLN A 168 10.89 -13.14 10.97
CA GLN A 168 12.30 -12.90 11.26
C GLN A 168 12.49 -12.17 12.60
N ILE A 169 11.63 -11.21 12.93
CA ILE A 169 11.66 -10.54 14.23
C ILE A 169 11.47 -11.55 15.36
N GLU A 170 10.53 -12.48 15.21
CA GLU A 170 10.27 -13.53 16.19
C GLU A 170 11.48 -14.45 16.37
N ASP A 171 12.12 -14.86 15.28
CA ASP A 171 13.34 -15.69 15.31
C ASP A 171 14.49 -14.99 16.03
N VAL A 172 14.72 -13.70 15.74
CA VAL A 172 15.78 -12.91 16.39
C VAL A 172 15.51 -12.79 17.90
N ILE A 173 14.26 -12.49 18.29
CA ILE A 173 13.88 -12.38 19.71
C ILE A 173 14.09 -13.72 20.44
N LEU A 174 13.69 -14.84 19.83
CA LEU A 174 13.83 -16.17 20.44
C LEU A 174 15.31 -16.56 20.59
N ASN A 175 16.12 -16.39 19.55
CA ASN A 175 17.53 -16.80 19.55
C ASN A 175 18.39 -15.99 20.54
N GLN A 176 18.05 -14.73 20.79
CA GLN A 176 18.70 -13.92 21.84
C GLN A 176 18.19 -14.24 23.25
N GLY A 177 17.02 -14.86 23.38
CA GLY A 177 16.49 -15.33 24.67
C GLY A 177 17.23 -16.54 25.24
N PHE A 178 17.86 -17.36 24.39
CA PHE A 178 18.59 -18.58 24.77
C PHE A 178 20.08 -18.39 25.04
N THR A 179 20.64 -17.19 24.82
CA THR A 179 22.05 -16.85 25.10
C THR A 179 22.25 -16.28 26.52
N LYS A 180 21.46 -16.74 27.50
CA LYS A 180 21.62 -16.42 28.93
C LYS A 180 22.35 -17.52 29.68
#